data_AF-A0A1H3UXZ3-F1
#
_entry.id   AF-A0A1H3UXZ3-F1
#
_cell.length_a   1.000
_cell.length_b   1.000
_cell.length_c   1.000
_cell.angle_alpha   90.00
_cell.angle_beta   90.00
_cell.angle_gamma   90.00
#
_symmetry.space_group_name_H-M   'P 1'
#
loop_
_entity.id
_entity.type
_entity.pdbx_description
1 polymer ?
#
loop_
_entity_poly.entity_id
_entity_poly.type
_entity_poly.pdbx_seq_one_letter_code
_entity_poly.pdbx_strand_id
1 'polypeptide(L)'
;MKKSVLRWSIAIIIVTLVFAFQRWNTAAEVDRSGELPYKELVIQIMPEYVFPPEWSGDDPVVLVGRHGIFINDTEEQYDGSFTVDAPVDDPNMMLALVGKFDAYGQVTELDYSVDEAARTITWTPDEPLEPEEEYRYVIEYYYSPFAADAKKFAYSLQVDRDVEAMSVLFFEPYGAEEVQLSLEPERVTDMYGVQVHVYEFENLEAGDGFDLAVSYIKDDAITTLEALESQTPPDDDVHAGLSGGDPSANGSQPVISNESAIMISISIIIAGLFVFFGLRNGKKQPVQKESPALYKKAEKIDSIQEKKRLRQQLLNGEIDEKSYRAKIKNLT
;
A
#
# COMPACT_ATOMS: atom_id res chain seq x y z
N MET A 1 -40.02 -7.38 -23.36
CA MET A 1 -39.83 -7.48 -21.89
C MET A 1 -38.37 -7.56 -21.41
N LYS A 2 -37.33 -7.51 -22.25
CA LYS A 2 -35.94 -7.72 -21.78
C LYS A 2 -35.11 -6.45 -21.48
N LYS A 3 -35.45 -5.29 -22.06
CA LYS A 3 -34.66 -4.05 -21.90
C LYS A 3 -35.04 -3.22 -20.67
N SER A 4 -36.29 -3.28 -20.22
CA SER A 4 -36.75 -2.54 -19.03
C SER A 4 -36.29 -3.19 -17.73
N VAL A 5 -36.32 -4.53 -17.66
CA VAL A 5 -35.85 -5.28 -16.49
C VAL A 5 -34.34 -5.09 -16.29
N LEU A 6 -33.54 -5.16 -17.37
CA LEU A 6 -32.09 -4.94 -17.30
C LEU A 6 -31.73 -3.51 -16.83
N ARG A 7 -32.46 -2.49 -17.29
CA ARG A 7 -32.27 -1.10 -16.84
C ARG A 7 -32.62 -0.89 -15.37
N TRP A 8 -33.67 -1.55 -14.89
CA TRP A 8 -34.05 -1.51 -13.47
C TRP A 8 -33.07 -2.28 -12.59
N SER A 9 -32.52 -3.40 -13.05
CA SER A 9 -31.49 -4.14 -12.33
C SER A 9 -30.19 -3.33 -12.18
N ILE A 10 -29.74 -2.64 -13.24
CA ILE A 10 -28.55 -1.78 -13.19
C ILE A 10 -28.78 -0.59 -12.23
N ALA A 11 -29.94 0.06 -12.30
CA ALA A 11 -30.26 1.18 -11.41
C ALA A 11 -30.33 0.74 -9.94
N ILE A 12 -30.90 -0.43 -9.65
CA ILE A 12 -30.95 -0.98 -8.29
C ILE A 12 -29.53 -1.32 -7.79
N ILE A 13 -28.67 -1.90 -8.64
CA ILE A 13 -27.27 -2.21 -8.27
C ILE A 13 -26.48 -0.94 -7.95
N ILE A 14 -26.62 0.11 -8.76
CA ILE A 14 -25.96 1.41 -8.52
C ILE A 14 -26.46 2.02 -7.21
N VAL A 15 -27.77 2.00 -6.95
CA VAL A 15 -28.34 2.56 -5.72
C VAL A 15 -27.90 1.75 -4.49
N THR A 16 -27.86 0.42 -4.56
CA THR A 16 -27.36 -0.40 -3.44
C THR A 16 -25.86 -0.27 -3.20
N LEU A 17 -25.07 -0.03 -4.25
CA LEU A 17 -23.66 0.30 -4.10
C LEU A 17 -23.52 1.62 -3.37
N VAL A 18 -24.19 2.69 -3.82
CA VAL A 18 -24.15 4.02 -3.19
C VAL A 18 -24.57 3.98 -1.71
N PHE A 19 -25.58 3.18 -1.34
CA PHE A 19 -25.98 3.03 0.07
C PHE A 19 -25.05 2.13 0.91
N ALA A 20 -24.31 1.20 0.30
CA ALA A 20 -23.26 0.46 1.00
C ALA A 20 -22.03 1.33 1.26
N PHE A 21 -21.74 2.29 0.37
CA PHE A 21 -20.65 3.27 0.51
C PHE A 21 -20.84 4.25 1.68
N GLN A 22 -22.07 4.64 2.01
CA GLN A 22 -22.31 5.59 3.12
C GLN A 22 -22.02 5.05 4.53
N ARG A 23 -21.77 3.74 4.69
CA ARG A 23 -21.45 3.15 6.01
C ARG A 23 -19.99 3.31 6.43
N TRP A 24 -19.09 3.76 5.56
CA TRP A 24 -17.68 3.98 5.91
C TRP A 24 -17.39 5.35 6.54
N ASN A 25 -18.29 6.34 6.41
CA ASN A 25 -17.98 7.73 6.78
C ASN A 25 -18.47 8.18 8.17
N THR A 26 -18.88 7.26 9.05
CA THR A 26 -19.20 7.62 10.46
C THR A 26 -18.00 7.39 11.38
N ALA A 27 -16.85 7.99 11.05
CA ALA A 27 -15.77 8.16 12.01
C ALA A 27 -16.09 9.35 12.93
N ALA A 28 -15.56 9.36 14.15
CA ALA A 28 -15.66 10.53 15.02
C ALA A 28 -14.91 11.71 14.39
N GLU A 29 -15.48 12.91 14.44
CA GLU A 29 -14.81 14.13 13.97
C GLU A 29 -13.58 14.37 14.85
N VAL A 30 -12.40 14.30 14.25
CA VAL A 30 -11.12 14.61 14.91
C VAL A 30 -10.87 16.10 14.72
N ASP A 31 -10.68 16.82 15.83
CA ASP A 31 -10.26 18.22 15.78
C ASP A 31 -8.81 18.27 15.28
N ARG A 32 -8.65 18.71 14.03
CA ARG A 32 -7.35 18.89 13.36
C ARG A 32 -6.94 20.36 13.28
N SER A 33 -7.56 21.22 14.10
CA SER A 33 -7.22 22.64 14.10
C SER A 33 -5.75 22.84 14.50
N GLY A 34 -5.00 23.49 13.61
CA GLY A 34 -3.57 23.74 13.80
C GLY A 34 -2.65 22.64 13.28
N GLU A 35 -3.16 21.53 12.74
CA GLU A 35 -2.30 20.59 11.99
C GLU A 35 -1.87 21.19 10.64
N LEU A 36 -0.68 20.82 10.19
CA LEU A 36 -0.09 21.31 8.94
C LEU A 36 -0.75 20.69 7.70
N PRO A 37 -0.87 21.45 6.58
CA PRO A 37 -1.40 20.94 5.31
C PRO A 37 -0.44 19.97 4.63
N TYR A 38 -0.94 19.24 3.64
CA TYR A 38 -0.10 18.43 2.75
C TYR A 38 0.44 19.29 1.60
N LYS A 39 1.76 19.32 1.46
CA LYS A 39 2.42 19.75 0.22
C LYS A 39 2.26 18.70 -0.86
N GLU A 40 2.50 17.44 -0.51
CA GLU A 40 2.38 16.31 -1.42
C GLU A 40 1.76 15.11 -0.70
N LEU A 41 0.84 14.41 -1.37
CA LEU A 41 0.29 13.15 -0.91
C LEU A 41 0.30 12.13 -2.05
N VAL A 42 1.02 11.03 -1.88
CA VAL A 42 1.07 9.92 -2.83
C VAL A 42 0.45 8.68 -2.21
N ILE A 43 -0.54 8.12 -2.90
CA ILE A 43 -1.20 6.88 -2.52
C ILE A 43 -0.86 5.81 -3.54
N GLN A 44 -0.32 4.69 -3.08
CA GLN A 44 0.00 3.53 -3.90
C GLN A 44 -1.00 2.43 -3.55
N ILE A 45 -1.68 1.89 -4.56
CA ILE A 45 -2.65 0.80 -4.43
C ILE A 45 -2.10 -0.38 -5.21
N MET A 46 -1.65 -1.40 -4.48
CA MET A 46 -0.86 -2.51 -5.02
C MET A 46 -1.52 -3.86 -4.70
N PRO A 47 -2.58 -4.24 -5.44
CA PRO A 47 -3.22 -5.56 -5.30
C PRO A 47 -2.27 -6.70 -5.66
N GLU A 48 -2.25 -7.73 -4.82
CA GLU A 48 -1.43 -8.94 -4.97
C GLU A 48 0.05 -8.67 -5.21
N TYR A 49 0.56 -7.54 -4.69
CA TYR A 49 1.95 -7.15 -4.93
C TYR A 49 2.94 -7.98 -4.12
N VAL A 50 2.64 -8.18 -2.84
CA VAL A 50 3.37 -9.07 -1.94
C VAL A 50 2.43 -9.45 -0.79
N PHE A 51 2.58 -10.66 -0.25
CA PHE A 51 1.85 -11.06 0.95
C PHE A 51 2.60 -10.61 2.21
N PRO A 52 1.91 -10.12 3.25
CA PRO A 52 2.55 -9.92 4.55
C PRO A 52 3.05 -11.29 5.08
N PRO A 53 4.20 -11.35 5.78
CA PRO A 53 4.73 -12.61 6.28
C PRO A 53 3.79 -13.32 7.22
N GLU A 54 2.95 -12.59 7.95
CA GLU A 54 2.00 -13.15 8.91
C GLU A 54 0.62 -13.43 8.28
N TRP A 55 0.49 -13.25 6.95
CA TRP A 55 -0.73 -13.54 6.21
C TRP A 55 -0.93 -15.04 6.03
N SER A 56 -1.88 -15.57 6.80
CA SER A 56 -2.31 -16.96 6.69
C SER A 56 -3.54 -17.13 5.79
N GLY A 57 -4.07 -16.05 5.21
CA GLY A 57 -5.23 -16.12 4.30
C GLY A 57 -4.86 -16.65 2.93
N ASP A 58 -5.82 -17.31 2.28
CA ASP A 58 -5.74 -17.68 0.87
C ASP A 58 -6.25 -16.53 -0.02
N ASP A 59 -6.90 -15.55 0.60
CA ASP A 59 -7.43 -14.38 -0.07
C ASP A 59 -6.29 -13.45 -0.51
N PRO A 60 -6.42 -12.85 -1.70
CA PRO A 60 -5.52 -11.79 -2.15
C PRO A 60 -5.53 -10.62 -1.17
N VAL A 61 -4.42 -9.90 -1.13
CA VAL A 61 -4.25 -8.69 -0.32
C VAL A 61 -3.97 -7.51 -1.23
N VAL A 62 -4.34 -6.32 -0.76
CA VAL A 62 -3.87 -5.06 -1.33
C VAL A 62 -2.88 -4.47 -0.35
N LEU A 63 -1.66 -4.20 -0.83
CA LEU A 63 -0.71 -3.33 -0.13
C LEU A 63 -1.04 -1.89 -0.49
N VAL A 64 -1.20 -1.03 0.52
CA VAL A 64 -1.35 0.41 0.34
C VAL A 64 -0.17 1.11 0.96
N GLY A 65 0.53 1.90 0.16
CA GLY A 65 1.55 2.85 0.60
C GLY A 65 0.98 4.26 0.59
N ARG A 66 0.99 4.95 1.73
CA ARG A 66 0.62 6.36 1.85
C ARG A 66 1.88 7.15 2.19
N HIS A 67 2.35 7.95 1.25
CA HIS A 67 3.50 8.83 1.43
C HIS A 67 3.01 10.26 1.47
N GLY A 68 3.37 11.00 2.50
CA GLY A 68 2.98 12.41 2.58
C GLY A 68 4.14 13.30 2.97
N ILE A 69 4.03 14.54 2.51
CA ILE A 69 4.90 15.65 2.86
C ILE A 69 4.01 16.71 3.51
N PHE A 70 4.14 16.87 4.82
CA PHE A 70 3.61 18.04 5.51
C PHE A 70 4.55 19.21 5.29
N ILE A 71 4.01 20.43 5.21
CA ILE A 71 4.80 21.66 5.17
C ILE A 71 4.38 22.59 6.29
N ASN A 72 5.33 23.14 7.04
CA ASN A 72 5.05 24.22 7.97
C ASN A 72 4.95 25.54 7.19
N ASP A 73 3.77 25.88 6.73
CA ASP A 73 3.48 27.13 6.01
C ASP A 73 3.20 28.32 6.95
N THR A 74 3.40 28.14 8.25
CA THR A 74 3.21 29.17 9.27
C THR A 74 4.51 29.94 9.56
N GLU A 75 4.40 31.09 10.23
CA GLU A 75 5.57 31.88 10.67
C GLU A 75 6.18 31.36 11.99
N GLU A 76 5.55 30.36 12.63
CA GLU A 76 5.94 29.82 13.93
C GLU A 76 6.49 28.40 13.79
N GLN A 77 7.27 27.97 14.77
CA GLN A 77 7.74 26.59 14.85
C GLN A 77 6.56 25.67 15.19
N TYR A 78 6.49 24.51 14.54
CA TYR A 78 5.46 23.50 14.77
C TYR A 78 6.02 22.30 15.56
N ASP A 79 5.47 22.04 16.74
CA ASP A 79 5.80 20.89 17.59
C ASP A 79 4.60 19.96 17.85
N GLY A 80 3.49 20.18 17.13
CA GLY A 80 2.25 19.43 17.26
C GLY A 80 2.35 17.99 16.74
N SER A 81 1.36 17.18 17.09
CA SER A 81 1.24 15.82 16.57
C SER A 81 0.69 15.81 15.14
N PHE A 82 1.12 14.86 14.33
CA PHE A 82 0.50 14.53 13.06
C PHE A 82 -0.50 13.41 13.26
N THR A 83 -1.73 13.60 12.78
CA THR A 83 -2.77 12.57 12.78
C THR A 83 -3.09 12.20 11.35
N VAL A 84 -3.18 10.92 11.00
CA VAL A 84 -3.52 10.49 9.65
C VAL A 84 -4.61 9.43 9.69
N ASP A 85 -5.61 9.58 8.82
CA ASP A 85 -6.68 8.58 8.65
C ASP A 85 -6.13 7.26 8.09
N ALA A 86 -6.54 6.15 8.72
CA ALA A 86 -6.21 4.80 8.30
C ALA A 86 -7.32 3.81 8.67
N PRO A 87 -7.54 2.72 7.91
CA PRO A 87 -8.59 1.74 8.19
C PRO A 87 -8.19 0.78 9.33
N VAL A 88 -7.79 1.33 10.48
CA VAL A 88 -7.23 0.59 11.64
C VAL A 88 -8.28 -0.21 12.42
N ASP A 89 -9.56 0.07 12.22
CA ASP A 89 -10.70 -0.67 12.77
C ASP A 89 -11.13 -1.87 11.89
N ASP A 90 -10.59 -1.98 10.67
CA ASP A 90 -10.87 -3.12 9.79
C ASP A 90 -10.11 -4.36 10.31
N PRO A 91 -10.82 -5.43 10.72
CA PRO A 91 -10.17 -6.63 11.26
C PRO A 91 -9.32 -7.38 10.22
N ASN A 92 -9.46 -7.06 8.93
CA ASN A 92 -8.66 -7.62 7.84
C ASN A 92 -7.50 -6.71 7.43
N MET A 93 -7.25 -5.61 8.16
CA MET A 93 -6.11 -4.73 7.97
C MET A 93 -4.92 -5.16 8.82
N MET A 94 -3.71 -5.01 8.27
CA MET A 94 -2.44 -5.22 8.96
C MET A 94 -1.52 -4.04 8.67
N LEU A 95 -1.29 -3.23 9.69
CA LEU A 95 -0.32 -2.14 9.63
C LEU A 95 1.10 -2.73 9.55
N ALA A 96 1.84 -2.33 8.50
CA ALA A 96 3.16 -2.87 8.19
C ALA A 96 4.28 -1.92 8.60
N LEU A 97 4.08 -0.62 8.39
CA LEU A 97 5.06 0.41 8.66
C LEU A 97 4.37 1.74 8.95
N VAL A 98 4.87 2.46 9.96
CA VAL A 98 4.69 3.90 10.13
C VAL A 98 6.09 4.46 10.31
N GLY A 99 6.53 5.34 9.42
CA GLY A 99 7.90 5.81 9.41
C GLY A 99 8.05 7.21 8.83
N LYS A 100 9.23 7.79 9.03
CA LYS A 100 9.66 9.05 8.43
C LYS A 100 10.85 8.86 7.52
N PHE A 101 10.99 9.72 6.52
CA PHE A 101 12.20 9.83 5.71
C PHE A 101 13.11 10.91 6.24
N ASP A 102 14.41 10.64 6.27
CA ASP A 102 15.41 11.69 6.38
C ASP A 102 15.68 12.37 5.02
N ALA A 103 16.57 13.37 5.01
CA ALA A 103 16.96 14.08 3.80
C ALA A 103 17.66 13.20 2.74
N TYR A 104 18.11 12.00 3.13
CA TYR A 104 18.75 11.02 2.25
C TYR A 104 17.77 9.94 1.76
N GLY A 105 16.50 10.00 2.15
CA GLY A 105 15.47 9.02 1.80
C GLY A 105 15.54 7.74 2.63
N GLN A 106 16.28 7.74 3.75
CA GLN A 106 16.29 6.61 4.67
C GLN A 106 15.05 6.64 5.56
N VAL A 107 14.35 5.50 5.64
CA VAL A 107 13.19 5.34 6.51
C VAL A 107 13.62 4.98 7.92
N THR A 108 13.08 5.70 8.89
CA THR A 108 13.11 5.33 10.31
C THR A 108 11.69 5.11 10.81
N GLU A 109 11.46 4.00 11.50
CA GLU A 109 10.16 3.69 12.13
C GLU A 109 9.86 4.71 13.24
N LEU A 110 8.61 5.14 13.31
CA LEU A 110 8.12 6.12 14.29
C LEU A 110 7.48 5.41 15.47
N ASP A 111 7.53 6.03 16.65
CA ASP A 111 6.62 5.71 17.74
C ASP A 111 5.27 6.38 17.46
N TYR A 112 4.19 5.60 17.43
CA TYR A 112 2.84 6.08 17.10
C TYR A 112 1.77 5.52 18.04
N SER A 113 0.64 6.19 18.11
CA SER A 113 -0.61 5.68 18.71
C SER A 113 -1.65 5.41 17.64
N VAL A 114 -2.51 4.43 17.90
CA VAL A 114 -3.66 4.09 17.04
C VAL A 114 -4.93 4.34 17.84
N ASP A 115 -5.88 5.05 17.24
CA ASP A 115 -7.24 5.17 17.73
C ASP A 115 -8.19 4.47 16.75
N GLU A 116 -8.63 3.25 17.11
CA GLU A 116 -9.54 2.46 16.29
C GLU A 116 -10.92 3.13 16.15
N ALA A 117 -11.39 3.85 17.17
CA ALA A 117 -12.70 4.50 17.14
C ALA A 117 -12.70 5.74 16.24
N ALA A 118 -11.61 6.51 16.28
CA ALA A 118 -11.40 7.66 15.40
C ALA A 118 -10.87 7.25 14.01
N ARG A 119 -10.37 6.02 13.85
CA ARG A 119 -9.73 5.49 12.64
C ARG A 119 -8.47 6.26 12.24
N THR A 120 -7.63 6.56 13.24
CA THR A 120 -6.44 7.39 13.04
C THR A 120 -5.16 6.76 13.59
N ILE A 121 -4.04 7.17 12.98
CA ILE A 121 -2.68 6.94 13.46
C ILE A 121 -2.10 8.31 13.80
N THR A 122 -1.54 8.46 15.00
CA THR A 122 -0.98 9.72 15.47
C THR A 122 0.46 9.55 15.93
N TRP A 123 1.32 10.50 15.61
CA TRP A 123 2.69 10.57 16.12
C TRP A 123 3.12 12.03 16.31
N THR A 124 4.20 12.25 17.04
CA THR A 124 4.79 13.59 17.24
C THR A 124 6.18 13.60 16.60
N PRO A 125 6.60 14.68 15.91
CA PRO A 125 7.96 14.76 15.41
C PRO A 125 8.98 14.81 16.56
N ASP A 126 10.15 14.19 16.35
CA ASP A 126 11.21 14.17 17.36
C ASP A 126 11.81 15.56 17.61
N GLU A 127 11.78 16.41 16.59
CA GLU A 127 12.24 17.78 16.60
C GLU A 127 11.12 18.66 16.02
N PRO A 128 10.88 19.86 16.58
CA PRO A 128 9.91 20.77 15.99
C PRO A 128 10.31 21.19 14.57
N LEU A 129 9.33 21.44 13.72
CA LEU A 129 9.53 21.92 12.35
C LEU A 129 9.64 23.45 12.34
N GLU A 130 10.71 23.96 11.75
CA GLU A 130 10.85 25.40 11.47
C GLU A 130 9.88 25.86 10.38
N PRO A 131 9.59 27.17 10.26
CA PRO A 131 8.88 27.72 9.11
C PRO A 131 9.49 27.26 7.78
N GLU A 132 8.63 26.92 6.83
CA GLU A 132 8.93 26.37 5.49
C GLU A 132 9.56 24.95 5.50
N GLU A 133 9.71 24.31 6.66
CA GLU A 133 10.26 22.96 6.74
C GLU A 133 9.25 21.89 6.30
N GLU A 134 9.76 20.86 5.61
CA GLU A 134 9.00 19.71 5.15
C GLU A 134 9.19 18.51 6.07
N TYR A 135 8.10 17.83 6.42
CA TYR A 135 8.13 16.55 7.14
C TYR A 135 7.57 15.43 6.28
N ARG A 136 8.41 14.43 6.01
CA ARG A 136 8.12 13.34 5.08
C ARG A 136 7.86 12.05 5.82
N TYR A 137 6.73 11.41 5.56
CA TYR A 137 6.34 10.16 6.20
C TYR A 137 5.88 9.09 5.21
N VAL A 138 5.83 7.85 5.70
CA VAL A 138 5.24 6.70 5.03
C VAL A 138 4.38 5.92 6.02
N ILE A 139 3.20 5.53 5.57
CA ILE A 139 2.38 4.51 6.22
C ILE A 139 2.14 3.40 5.19
N GLU A 140 2.50 2.17 5.54
CA GLU A 140 2.16 0.99 4.74
C GLU A 140 1.22 0.08 5.52
N TYR A 141 0.17 -0.39 4.87
CA TYR A 141 -0.69 -1.41 5.43
C TYR A 141 -1.18 -2.36 4.35
N TYR A 142 -1.48 -3.59 4.77
CA TYR A 142 -2.15 -4.57 3.96
C TYR A 142 -3.61 -4.65 4.37
N TYR A 143 -4.50 -4.92 3.44
CA TYR A 143 -5.86 -5.33 3.77
C TYR A 143 -6.43 -6.26 2.70
N SER A 144 -7.46 -7.03 3.05
CA SER A 144 -8.17 -7.90 2.11
C SER A 144 -9.60 -7.39 1.87
N PRO A 145 -9.82 -6.60 0.81
CA PRO A 145 -11.17 -6.12 0.46
C PRO A 145 -11.99 -7.10 -0.38
N PHE A 146 -11.45 -8.29 -0.68
CA PHE A 146 -12.03 -9.19 -1.66
C PHE A 146 -13.13 -10.05 -1.05
N ALA A 147 -14.29 -10.05 -1.70
CA ALA A 147 -15.32 -11.05 -1.43
C ALA A 147 -14.97 -12.36 -2.16
N ALA A 148 -15.41 -13.50 -1.61
CA ALA A 148 -15.08 -14.84 -2.11
C ALA A 148 -15.18 -14.97 -3.65
N ASP A 149 -14.11 -15.50 -4.24
CA ASP A 149 -13.90 -15.82 -5.67
C ASP A 149 -13.92 -14.66 -6.69
N ALA A 150 -14.10 -13.40 -6.27
CA ALA A 150 -14.05 -12.25 -7.17
C ALA A 150 -12.86 -11.33 -6.86
N LYS A 151 -11.94 -11.19 -7.81
CA LYS A 151 -10.84 -10.20 -7.79
C LYS A 151 -11.38 -8.80 -8.11
N LYS A 152 -12.26 -8.31 -7.24
CA LYS A 152 -12.94 -7.03 -7.35
C LYS A 152 -12.97 -6.35 -6.00
N PHE A 153 -12.60 -5.08 -5.96
CA PHE A 153 -12.66 -4.27 -4.76
C PHE A 153 -12.94 -2.80 -5.09
N ALA A 154 -13.19 -2.00 -4.06
CA ALA A 154 -13.24 -0.56 -4.15
C ALA A 154 -12.25 0.04 -3.13
N TYR A 155 -11.58 1.10 -3.53
CA TYR A 155 -10.75 1.93 -2.68
C TYR A 155 -11.37 3.32 -2.62
N SER A 156 -11.47 3.86 -1.41
CA SER A 156 -12.00 5.19 -1.15
C SER A 156 -11.04 5.92 -0.23
N LEU A 157 -10.74 7.17 -0.55
CA LEU A 157 -9.97 8.08 0.27
C LEU A 157 -10.73 9.39 0.36
N GLN A 158 -10.83 9.94 1.56
CA GLN A 158 -11.21 11.33 1.77
C GLN A 158 -10.00 12.05 2.33
N VAL A 159 -9.60 13.17 1.74
CA VAL A 159 -8.48 13.96 2.28
C VAL A 159 -8.95 14.67 3.55
N ASP A 160 -8.14 14.61 4.60
CA ASP A 160 -8.48 15.10 5.94
C ASP A 160 -8.02 16.54 6.19
N ARG A 161 -7.31 17.12 5.21
CA ARG A 161 -6.77 18.47 5.19
C ARG A 161 -6.49 18.90 3.75
N ASP A 162 -6.17 20.16 3.56
CA ASP A 162 -5.82 20.70 2.25
C ASP A 162 -4.53 20.04 1.70
N VAL A 163 -4.52 19.79 0.40
CA VAL A 163 -3.44 19.13 -0.33
C VAL A 163 -3.06 19.93 -1.56
N GLU A 164 -1.82 20.42 -1.62
CA GLU A 164 -1.32 21.15 -2.79
C GLU A 164 -1.22 20.22 -4.01
N ALA A 165 -0.62 19.04 -3.86
CA ALA A 165 -0.56 18.03 -4.92
C ALA A 165 -0.84 16.61 -4.38
N MET A 166 -1.75 15.89 -5.03
CA MET A 166 -2.02 14.48 -4.73
C MET A 166 -1.83 13.61 -5.97
N SER A 167 -1.21 12.45 -5.80
CA SER A 167 -1.15 11.41 -6.83
C SER A 167 -1.65 10.08 -6.29
N VAL A 168 -2.50 9.39 -7.04
CA VAL A 168 -2.87 8.00 -6.79
C VAL A 168 -2.27 7.13 -7.87
N LEU A 169 -1.52 6.11 -7.45
CA LEU A 169 -0.85 5.13 -8.30
C LEU A 169 -1.49 3.77 -8.09
N PHE A 170 -2.20 3.27 -9.10
CA PHE A 170 -2.72 1.89 -9.10
C PHE A 170 -1.79 1.00 -9.91
N PHE A 171 -1.19 0.01 -9.26
CA PHE A 171 -0.32 -0.98 -9.89
C PHE A 171 -1.16 -2.19 -10.30
N GLU A 172 -1.11 -2.57 -11.57
CA GLU A 172 -1.72 -3.82 -12.00
C GLU A 172 -1.03 -5.01 -11.31
N PRO A 173 -1.77 -6.02 -10.82
CA PRO A 173 -1.15 -7.27 -10.42
C PRO A 173 -0.43 -7.88 -11.62
N TYR A 174 0.78 -8.38 -11.43
CA TYR A 174 1.52 -9.02 -12.52
C TYR A 174 0.74 -10.22 -13.08
N GLY A 175 0.63 -10.31 -14.40
CA GLY A 175 -0.11 -11.38 -15.08
C GLY A 175 -1.64 -11.28 -14.96
N ALA A 176 -2.17 -10.17 -14.43
CA ALA A 176 -3.61 -9.93 -14.47
C ALA A 176 -4.09 -9.65 -15.90
N GLU A 177 -5.28 -10.15 -16.21
CA GLU A 177 -5.99 -9.91 -17.46
C GLU A 177 -7.28 -9.12 -17.19
N GLU A 178 -7.82 -8.47 -18.23
CA GLU A 178 -9.10 -7.75 -18.16
C GLU A 178 -9.22 -6.75 -17.00
N VAL A 179 -8.13 -6.03 -16.69
CA VAL A 179 -8.14 -4.99 -15.66
C VAL A 179 -9.13 -3.88 -16.04
N GLN A 180 -10.08 -3.61 -15.16
CA GLN A 180 -11.11 -2.59 -15.30
C GLN A 180 -11.08 -1.66 -14.09
N LEU A 181 -11.02 -0.37 -14.39
CA LEU A 181 -11.03 0.73 -13.41
C LEU A 181 -12.28 1.58 -13.64
N SER A 182 -12.95 1.99 -12.57
CA SER A 182 -14.15 2.84 -12.67
C SER A 182 -13.83 4.29 -13.06
N LEU A 183 -12.57 4.70 -12.90
CA LEU A 183 -12.06 6.01 -13.23
C LEU A 183 -11.00 5.86 -14.32
N GLU A 184 -11.01 6.76 -15.29
CA GLU A 184 -9.98 6.81 -16.34
C GLU A 184 -8.73 7.50 -15.78
N PRO A 185 -7.53 6.90 -15.88
CA PRO A 185 -6.31 7.52 -15.41
C PRO A 185 -5.88 8.65 -16.35
N GLU A 186 -5.14 9.61 -15.81
CA GLU A 186 -4.55 10.68 -16.62
C GLU A 186 -3.44 10.14 -17.52
N ARG A 187 -2.68 9.17 -17.01
CA ARG A 187 -1.66 8.46 -17.77
C ARG A 187 -1.46 7.03 -17.26
N VAL A 188 -0.96 6.19 -18.15
CA VAL A 188 -0.50 4.84 -17.84
C VAL A 188 1.00 4.77 -18.15
N THR A 189 1.79 4.27 -17.21
CA THR A 189 3.23 4.08 -17.36
C THR A 189 3.60 2.62 -17.07
N ASP A 190 4.78 2.20 -17.51
CA ASP A 190 5.38 0.94 -17.10
C ASP A 190 6.42 1.20 -16.00
N MET A 191 6.37 0.40 -14.94
CA MET A 191 7.35 0.40 -13.87
C MET A 191 7.78 -1.03 -13.60
N TYR A 192 9.00 -1.38 -14.04
CA TYR A 192 9.57 -2.73 -13.89
C TYR A 192 8.70 -3.82 -14.54
N GLY A 193 8.08 -3.55 -15.70
CA GLY A 193 7.20 -4.50 -16.37
C GLY A 193 5.81 -4.61 -15.76
N VAL A 194 5.44 -3.69 -14.87
CA VAL A 194 4.11 -3.56 -14.28
C VAL A 194 3.46 -2.28 -14.79
N GLN A 195 2.24 -2.39 -15.32
CA GLN A 195 1.47 -1.21 -15.70
C GLN A 195 0.99 -0.46 -14.44
N VAL A 196 1.20 0.85 -14.45
CA VAL A 196 0.81 1.75 -13.36
C VAL A 196 -0.10 2.84 -13.92
N HIS A 197 -1.29 2.91 -13.36
CA HIS A 197 -2.33 3.89 -13.70
C HIS A 197 -2.22 5.06 -12.73
N VAL A 198 -2.02 6.26 -13.26
CA VAL A 198 -1.75 7.47 -12.49
C VAL A 198 -2.93 8.43 -12.56
N TYR A 199 -3.35 8.90 -11.39
CA TYR A 199 -4.35 9.95 -11.22
C TYR A 199 -3.70 11.11 -10.47
N GLU A 200 -3.73 12.31 -11.03
CA GLU A 200 -3.09 13.50 -10.45
C GLU A 200 -4.17 14.53 -10.10
N PHE A 201 -3.99 15.20 -8.97
CA PHE A 201 -4.91 16.20 -8.44
C PHE A 201 -4.10 17.36 -7.86
N GLU A 202 -4.62 18.57 -8.01
CA GLU A 202 -4.00 19.80 -7.48
C GLU A 202 -5.00 20.56 -6.61
N ASN A 203 -4.51 21.16 -5.53
CA ASN A 203 -5.26 22.06 -4.63
C ASN A 203 -6.57 21.44 -4.12
N LEU A 204 -6.51 20.25 -3.54
CA LEU A 204 -7.65 19.60 -2.90
C LEU A 204 -7.92 20.26 -1.55
N GLU A 205 -9.19 20.44 -1.21
CA GLU A 205 -9.62 20.93 0.09
C GLU A 205 -9.96 19.77 1.03
N ALA A 206 -9.85 19.99 2.33
CA ALA A 206 -10.30 19.03 3.34
C ALA A 206 -11.74 18.55 3.05
N GLY A 207 -11.92 17.23 2.97
CA GLY A 207 -13.19 16.60 2.65
C GLY A 207 -13.37 16.20 1.19
N ASP A 208 -12.49 16.63 0.28
CA ASP A 208 -12.44 16.10 -1.09
C ASP A 208 -12.15 14.59 -1.09
N GLY A 209 -12.67 13.89 -2.10
CA GLY A 209 -12.69 12.43 -2.14
C GLY A 209 -12.15 11.84 -3.43
N PHE A 210 -11.57 10.65 -3.31
CA PHE A 210 -11.16 9.79 -4.41
C PHE A 210 -11.79 8.40 -4.23
N ASP A 211 -12.50 7.93 -5.26
CA ASP A 211 -13.14 6.61 -5.29
C ASP A 211 -12.69 5.83 -6.54
N LEU A 212 -12.19 4.62 -6.34
CA LEU A 212 -11.75 3.73 -7.41
C LEU A 212 -12.31 2.33 -7.19
N ALA A 213 -13.19 1.87 -8.08
CA ALA A 213 -13.57 0.47 -8.16
C ALA A 213 -12.68 -0.25 -9.19
N VAL A 214 -12.15 -1.40 -8.77
CA VAL A 214 -11.18 -2.20 -9.51
C VAL A 214 -11.75 -3.60 -9.70
N SER A 215 -11.59 -4.17 -10.89
CA SER A 215 -11.73 -5.62 -11.11
C SER A 215 -10.72 -6.13 -12.11
N TYR A 216 -10.29 -7.37 -11.96
CA TYR A 216 -9.36 -8.04 -12.88
C TYR A 216 -9.56 -9.56 -12.86
N ILE A 217 -8.93 -10.27 -13.78
CA ILE A 217 -8.85 -11.72 -13.80
C ILE A 217 -7.41 -12.12 -13.51
N LYS A 218 -7.22 -13.02 -12.56
CA LYS A 218 -5.91 -13.60 -12.26
C LYS A 218 -6.10 -14.98 -11.66
N ASP A 219 -5.62 -15.98 -12.37
CA ASP A 219 -5.86 -17.38 -12.03
C ASP A 219 -4.82 -17.92 -11.04
N ASP A 220 -3.58 -17.47 -11.11
CA ASP A 220 -2.52 -17.92 -10.23
C ASP A 220 -2.42 -17.10 -8.92
N ALA A 221 -1.76 -17.65 -7.92
CA ALA A 221 -1.56 -17.02 -6.60
C ALA A 221 -0.17 -16.36 -6.44
N ILE A 222 0.59 -16.20 -7.52
CA ILE A 222 1.92 -15.59 -7.53
C ILE A 222 1.75 -14.08 -7.38
N THR A 223 2.48 -13.49 -6.45
CA THR A 223 2.47 -12.04 -6.26
C THR A 223 3.33 -11.32 -7.29
N THR A 224 3.08 -10.03 -7.52
CA THR A 224 3.92 -9.21 -8.42
C THR A 224 5.39 -9.29 -8.04
N LEU A 225 5.73 -9.17 -6.75
CA LEU A 225 7.12 -9.23 -6.28
C LEU A 225 7.75 -10.61 -6.56
N GLU A 226 7.05 -11.70 -6.25
CA GLU A 226 7.54 -13.06 -6.53
C GLU A 226 7.78 -13.28 -8.03
N ALA A 227 6.88 -12.77 -8.88
CA ALA A 227 7.03 -12.85 -10.32
C ALA A 227 8.26 -12.08 -10.81
N LEU A 228 8.48 -10.85 -10.31
CA LEU A 228 9.64 -10.02 -10.65
C LEU A 228 10.96 -10.65 -10.17
N GLU A 229 11.00 -11.18 -8.95
CA GLU A 229 12.19 -11.88 -8.41
C GLU A 229 12.55 -13.15 -9.19
N SER A 230 11.54 -13.80 -9.79
CA SER A 230 11.74 -15.01 -10.61
C SER A 230 12.28 -14.73 -12.01
N GLN A 231 12.30 -13.47 -12.46
CA GLN A 231 12.88 -13.09 -13.73
C GLN A 231 14.41 -13.08 -13.61
N THR A 232 15.06 -14.16 -14.04
CA THR A 232 16.51 -14.16 -14.24
C THR A 232 16.87 -13.14 -15.33
N PRO A 233 17.88 -12.28 -15.12
CA PRO A 233 18.42 -11.47 -16.21
C PRO A 233 18.78 -12.38 -17.39
N PRO A 234 18.60 -11.95 -18.66
CA PRO A 234 19.07 -12.74 -19.79
C PRO A 234 20.55 -13.10 -19.62
N ASP A 235 20.86 -14.38 -19.82
CA ASP A 235 22.23 -14.92 -19.78
C ASP A 235 22.95 -14.51 -21.07
N ASP A 236 23.31 -13.24 -21.17
CA ASP A 236 24.17 -12.71 -22.21
C ASP A 236 25.44 -12.07 -21.62
N ASP A 237 26.52 -12.08 -22.40
CA ASP A 237 27.84 -11.57 -22.01
C ASP A 237 27.82 -10.07 -21.63
N VAL A 238 26.71 -9.37 -21.87
CA VAL A 238 26.52 -7.94 -21.57
C VAL A 238 26.00 -7.74 -20.14
N HIS A 239 25.39 -8.78 -19.54
CA HIS A 239 24.81 -8.74 -18.19
C HIS A 239 25.60 -9.54 -17.13
N ALA A 240 26.73 -10.16 -17.50
CA ALA A 240 27.65 -10.87 -16.59
C ALA A 240 28.31 -9.97 -15.50
N GLY A 241 28.11 -8.65 -15.53
CA GLY A 241 28.66 -7.70 -14.56
C GLY A 241 27.80 -7.42 -13.32
N LEU A 242 26.58 -7.98 -13.23
CA LEU A 242 25.64 -7.67 -12.13
C LEU A 242 25.65 -8.71 -10.99
N SER A 243 26.39 -9.82 -11.15
CA SER A 243 26.56 -10.81 -10.08
C SER A 243 27.80 -10.49 -9.24
N GLY A 244 27.64 -9.52 -8.33
CA GLY A 244 28.58 -9.27 -7.23
C GLY A 244 29.17 -7.85 -7.24
N GLY A 245 28.60 -6.96 -6.44
CA GLY A 245 29.19 -5.64 -6.21
C GLY A 245 28.41 -4.79 -5.20
N ASP A 246 29.11 -4.37 -4.16
CA ASP A 246 28.81 -3.32 -3.17
C ASP A 246 28.01 -2.12 -3.76
N PRO A 247 27.08 -1.49 -3.01
CA PRO A 247 26.36 -0.31 -3.49
C PRO A 247 27.26 0.91 -3.31
N SER A 248 28.14 1.18 -4.27
CA SER A 248 28.84 2.46 -4.35
C SER A 248 29.18 2.85 -5.78
N ALA A 249 28.54 3.94 -6.20
CA ALA A 249 29.00 4.94 -7.15
C ALA A 249 29.48 4.50 -8.55
N ASN A 250 28.64 4.72 -9.58
CA ASN A 250 28.75 5.90 -10.46
C ASN A 250 27.88 5.79 -11.71
N GLY A 251 27.18 6.88 -12.03
CA GLY A 251 27.23 7.44 -13.38
C GLY A 251 26.15 7.03 -14.38
N SER A 252 24.89 7.37 -14.10
CA SER A 252 23.98 7.91 -15.13
C SER A 252 22.83 8.62 -14.44
N GLN A 253 22.92 9.95 -14.39
CA GLN A 253 21.81 10.79 -13.94
C GLN A 253 20.61 10.57 -14.88
N PRO A 254 19.40 10.29 -14.37
CA PRO A 254 18.21 10.47 -15.19
C PRO A 254 18.06 11.96 -15.48
N VAL A 255 17.91 12.28 -16.76
CA VAL A 255 17.81 13.63 -17.29
C VAL A 255 16.56 14.28 -16.70
N ILE A 256 16.78 15.25 -15.81
CA ILE A 256 15.76 16.10 -15.21
C ILE A 256 15.24 17.04 -16.30
N SER A 257 14.04 16.79 -16.83
CA SER A 257 13.22 17.82 -17.45
C SER A 257 12.46 18.58 -16.37
N ASN A 258 12.48 19.90 -16.43
CA ASN A 258 12.04 20.82 -15.37
C ASN A 258 10.50 20.91 -15.19
N GLU A 259 9.72 19.88 -15.52
CA GLU A 259 8.24 19.94 -15.52
C GLU A 259 7.57 18.75 -14.83
N SER A 260 8.29 17.89 -14.10
CA SER A 260 7.68 16.72 -13.46
C SER A 260 8.27 16.44 -12.07
N ALA A 261 7.62 16.98 -11.04
CA ALA A 261 7.92 16.73 -9.62
C ALA A 261 7.57 15.29 -9.16
N ILE A 262 6.99 14.47 -10.04
CA ILE A 262 6.44 13.14 -9.73
C ILE A 262 7.53 12.05 -9.55
N MET A 263 8.82 12.39 -9.63
CA MET A 263 9.92 11.42 -9.51
C MET A 263 10.31 11.06 -8.06
N ILE A 264 9.78 11.77 -7.05
CA ILE A 264 9.99 11.41 -5.63
C ILE A 264 9.25 10.11 -5.29
N SER A 265 8.11 9.86 -5.94
CA SER A 265 7.19 8.76 -5.65
C SER A 265 7.76 7.36 -5.94
N ILE A 266 8.66 7.23 -6.91
CA ILE A 266 9.15 5.93 -7.40
C ILE A 266 10.28 5.36 -6.52
N SER A 267 11.12 6.23 -5.96
CA SER A 267 12.27 5.82 -5.13
C SER A 267 11.85 5.25 -3.77
N ILE A 268 10.61 5.53 -3.35
CA ILE A 268 10.10 5.19 -2.04
C ILE A 268 9.57 3.75 -1.95
N ILE A 269 9.14 3.16 -3.08
CA ILE A 269 8.54 1.81 -3.20
C ILE A 269 9.42 0.70 -2.57
N ILE A 270 10.73 0.95 -2.46
CA ILE A 270 11.72 -0.03 -2.03
C ILE A 270 12.00 0.06 -0.52
N ALA A 271 11.80 1.22 0.11
CA ALA A 271 12.27 1.43 1.49
C ALA A 271 11.48 0.62 2.53
N GLY A 272 10.16 0.50 2.38
CA GLY A 272 9.32 -0.27 3.32
C GLY A 272 9.62 -1.77 3.31
N LEU A 273 9.82 -2.34 2.12
CA LEU A 273 10.20 -3.76 1.97
C LEU A 273 11.60 -4.04 2.54
N PHE A 274 12.60 -3.19 2.26
CA PHE A 274 13.95 -3.41 2.78
C PHE A 274 14.10 -3.14 4.28
N VAL A 275 13.35 -2.19 4.86
CA VAL A 275 13.32 -1.98 6.32
C VAL A 275 12.63 -3.14 7.02
N PHE A 276 11.47 -3.57 6.51
CA PHE A 276 10.68 -4.65 7.11
C PHE A 276 11.35 -6.04 6.98
N PHE A 277 12.01 -6.34 5.86
CA PHE A 277 12.77 -7.58 5.69
C PHE A 277 14.21 -7.51 6.22
N GLY A 278 14.86 -6.35 6.22
CA GLY A 278 16.28 -6.19 6.57
C GLY A 278 16.57 -5.97 8.06
N LEU A 279 15.66 -5.35 8.83
CA LEU A 279 15.95 -4.92 10.21
C LEU A 279 15.36 -5.83 11.30
N ARG A 280 14.51 -6.81 10.97
CA ARG A 280 13.83 -7.67 11.96
C ARG A 280 14.73 -8.69 12.68
N ASN A 281 16.04 -8.75 12.37
CA ASN A 281 17.01 -9.54 13.13
C ASN A 281 17.67 -8.78 14.32
N GLY A 282 17.30 -7.53 14.59
CA GLY A 282 18.12 -6.63 15.40
C GLY A 282 17.67 -6.25 16.82
N LYS A 283 16.38 -6.09 17.14
CA LYS A 283 16.00 -5.43 18.42
C LYS A 283 14.76 -6.02 19.09
N LYS A 284 14.94 -6.36 20.37
CA LYS A 284 13.87 -6.73 21.31
C LYS A 284 13.17 -5.45 21.75
N GLN A 285 11.90 -5.27 21.37
CA GLN A 285 11.05 -4.23 21.97
C GLN A 285 10.85 -4.51 23.47
N PRO A 286 10.87 -3.49 24.35
CA PRO A 286 10.44 -3.64 25.72
C PRO A 286 8.91 -3.70 25.79
N VAL A 287 8.42 -4.73 26.48
CA VAL A 287 7.00 -5.01 26.72
C VAL A 287 6.44 -4.06 27.79
N GLN A 288 5.31 -3.40 27.51
CA GLN A 288 4.35 -3.02 28.56
C GLN A 288 2.90 -3.44 28.23
N LYS A 289 2.53 -4.53 28.91
CA LYS A 289 1.24 -4.96 29.49
C LYS A 289 -0.08 -4.97 28.69
N GLU A 290 -0.38 -6.22 28.31
CA GLU A 290 -1.63 -6.98 28.53
C GLU A 290 -2.88 -6.65 27.70
N SER A 291 -3.01 -7.40 26.59
CA SER A 291 -4.27 -8.07 26.21
C SER A 291 -3.99 -9.55 25.91
N PRO A 292 -4.88 -10.49 26.28
CA PRO A 292 -4.55 -11.91 26.36
C PRO A 292 -4.77 -12.62 25.02
N ALA A 293 -3.70 -12.84 24.26
CA ALA A 293 -3.69 -13.78 23.15
C ALA A 293 -2.32 -14.44 23.00
N LEU A 294 -1.95 -15.31 23.95
CA LEU A 294 -0.68 -16.03 23.90
C LEU A 294 -0.83 -17.51 24.26
N TYR A 295 -1.57 -18.24 23.43
CA TYR A 295 -1.42 -19.69 23.26
C TYR A 295 -1.85 -20.09 21.83
N LYS A 296 -1.05 -19.73 20.81
CA LYS A 296 -1.15 -20.27 19.41
C LYS A 296 0.07 -19.96 18.50
N LYS A 297 1.20 -19.50 19.06
CA LYS A 297 2.29 -18.89 18.28
C LYS A 297 3.23 -19.89 17.58
N ALA A 298 3.33 -21.14 18.03
CA ALA A 298 4.27 -22.12 17.45
C ALA A 298 3.73 -22.81 16.19
N GLU A 299 2.44 -23.17 16.17
CA GLU A 299 1.79 -23.85 15.04
C GLU A 299 1.58 -22.91 13.84
N LYS A 300 1.31 -21.62 14.11
CA LYS A 300 1.10 -20.59 13.07
C LYS A 300 2.37 -20.30 12.27
N ILE A 301 3.55 -20.33 12.89
CA ILE A 301 4.83 -20.08 12.20
C ILE A 301 5.15 -21.19 11.19
N ASP A 302 4.87 -22.46 11.55
CA ASP A 302 5.10 -23.62 10.66
C ASP A 302 4.17 -23.56 9.43
N SER A 303 2.89 -23.22 9.65
CA SER A 303 1.91 -23.06 8.56
C SER A 303 2.32 -21.96 7.55
N ILE A 304 2.86 -20.84 8.01
CA ILE A 304 3.31 -19.73 7.16
C ILE A 304 4.49 -20.16 6.29
N GLN A 305 5.49 -20.81 6.89
CA GLN A 305 6.67 -21.29 6.17
C GLN A 305 6.29 -22.34 5.12
N GLU A 306 5.36 -23.23 5.46
CA GLU A 306 4.86 -24.24 4.55
C GLU A 306 4.05 -23.63 3.39
N LYS A 307 3.22 -22.61 3.63
CA LYS A 307 2.53 -21.88 2.55
C LYS A 307 3.53 -21.22 1.58
N LYS A 308 4.57 -20.55 2.10
CA LYS A 308 5.64 -19.97 1.28
C LYS A 308 6.38 -21.03 0.46
N ARG A 309 6.69 -22.18 1.09
CA ARG A 309 7.32 -23.32 0.40
C ARG A 309 6.45 -23.81 -0.74
N LEU A 310 5.15 -24.00 -0.52
CA LEU A 310 4.20 -24.44 -1.56
C LEU A 310 4.12 -23.44 -2.72
N ARG A 311 4.19 -22.13 -2.48
CA ARG A 311 4.26 -21.11 -3.55
C ARG A 311 5.54 -21.24 -4.37
N GLN A 312 6.68 -21.45 -3.72
CA GLN A 312 7.95 -21.68 -4.42
C GLN A 312 7.90 -22.95 -5.28
N GLN A 313 7.26 -24.02 -4.79
CA GLN A 313 7.07 -25.23 -5.58
C GLN A 313 6.20 -24.98 -6.81
N LEU A 314 5.18 -24.13 -6.70
CA LEU A 314 4.32 -23.73 -7.82
C LEU A 314 5.14 -22.94 -8.87
N LEU A 315 5.92 -21.95 -8.42
CA LEU A 315 6.79 -21.14 -9.28
C LEU A 315 7.82 -21.97 -10.05
N ASN A 316 8.41 -22.96 -9.39
CA ASN A 316 9.40 -23.85 -9.99
C ASN A 316 8.76 -24.94 -10.89
N GLY A 317 7.43 -24.99 -11.01
CA GLY A 317 6.70 -26.03 -11.75
C GLY A 317 6.72 -27.42 -11.09
N GLU A 318 7.09 -27.51 -9.81
CA GLU A 318 7.11 -28.77 -9.04
C GLU A 318 5.70 -29.26 -8.68
N ILE A 319 4.74 -28.34 -8.57
CA ILE A 319 3.32 -28.63 -8.33
C ILE A 319 2.45 -27.80 -9.27
N ASP A 320 1.31 -28.34 -9.67
CA ASP A 320 0.29 -27.58 -10.40
C ASP A 320 -0.58 -26.74 -9.45
N GLU A 321 -1.33 -25.79 -10.01
CA GLU A 321 -2.17 -24.86 -9.25
C GLU A 321 -3.26 -25.59 -8.44
N LYS A 322 -3.83 -26.66 -9.01
CA LYS A 322 -4.84 -27.49 -8.33
C LYS A 322 -4.25 -28.15 -7.09
N SER A 323 -3.02 -28.65 -7.18
CA SER A 323 -2.29 -29.27 -6.09
C SER A 323 -1.88 -28.25 -5.04
N TYR A 324 -1.45 -27.06 -5.46
CA TYR A 324 -1.17 -25.94 -4.57
C TYR A 324 -2.42 -25.58 -3.73
N ARG A 325 -3.55 -25.30 -4.39
CA ARG A 325 -4.81 -24.96 -3.71
C ARG A 325 -5.27 -26.05 -2.75
N ALA A 326 -5.16 -27.31 -3.14
CA ALA A 326 -5.52 -28.44 -2.29
C ALA A 326 -4.63 -28.54 -1.03
N LYS A 327 -3.32 -28.32 -1.18
CA LYS A 327 -2.38 -28.38 -0.05
C LYS A 327 -2.53 -27.19 0.89
N ILE A 328 -2.74 -25.99 0.35
CA ILE A 328 -2.99 -24.77 1.14
C ILE A 328 -4.27 -24.91 1.99
N LYS A 329 -5.35 -25.47 1.43
CA LYS A 329 -6.59 -25.74 2.16
C LYS A 329 -6.41 -26.68 3.35
N ASN A 330 -5.41 -27.58 3.30
CA ASN A 330 -5.10 -28.49 4.41
C ASN A 330 -4.25 -27.85 5.51
N LEU A 331 -3.73 -26.64 5.29
CA LEU A 331 -2.91 -25.88 6.26
C LEU A 331 -3.72 -24.85 7.05
N THR A 332 -5.03 -24.74 6.78
CA THR A 332 -5.95 -23.75 7.38
C THR A 332 -7.00 -24.45 8.23
#